data_AF-A0A3C1FY82-F1
#
_entry.id   AF-A0A3C1FY82-F1
#
_cell.length_a   1.000
_cell.length_b   1.000
_cell.length_c   1.000
_cell.angle_alpha   90.00
_cell.angle_beta   90.00
_cell.angle_gamma   90.00
#
_symmetry.space_group_name_H-M   'P 1'
#
loop_
_entity.id
_entity.type
_entity.pdbx_description
1 polymer ?
#
loop_
_entity_poly.entity_id
_entity_poly.type
_entity_poly.pdbx_seq_one_letter_code
_entity_poly.pdbx_strand_id
1 'polypeptide(L)'
;MEIVVDAYNEEERAMGWYYYLEEKLRFPFKAKCIVTRKSSPLVTGEKVEVTEMAPETECAHEMLVMITWQKRSLAVPLGQLNPTEADKQTRQAVSDWHYWVNRGYEF
;
A
#
# COMPACT_ATOMS: atom_id res chain seq x y z
N MET A 1 39.55 1.97 4.21
CA MET A 1 39.33 3.08 3.28
C MET A 1 38.39 2.57 2.20
N GLU A 2 37.28 3.28 2.01
CA GLU A 2 36.30 3.17 0.91
C GLU A 2 35.53 1.83 0.84
N ILE A 3 34.20 1.75 0.87
CA ILE A 3 33.16 2.66 0.37
C ILE A 3 31.94 2.45 1.30
N VAL A 4 31.53 3.49 2.03
CA VAL A 4 30.17 3.55 2.57
C VAL A 4 29.31 3.73 1.34
N VAL A 5 28.75 2.63 0.82
CA VAL A 5 27.86 2.66 -0.35
C VAL A 5 26.68 3.54 0.05
N ASP A 6 26.47 4.58 -0.75
CA ASP A 6 25.63 5.74 -0.47
C ASP A 6 24.27 5.37 0.12
N ALA A 7 23.85 6.21 1.06
CA ALA A 7 22.66 6.08 1.89
C ALA A 7 21.41 5.60 1.12
N TYR A 8 20.78 4.53 1.63
CA TYR A 8 19.35 4.27 1.43
C TYR A 8 18.55 5.49 1.92
N ASN A 9 18.33 6.47 1.05
CA ASN A 9 17.51 7.63 1.38
C ASN A 9 16.03 7.20 1.41
N GLU A 10 15.18 8.02 2.04
CA GLU A 10 13.77 7.70 2.25
C GLU A 10 13.05 7.49 0.91
N GLU A 11 13.40 8.29 -0.10
CA GLU A 11 12.84 8.20 -1.44
C GLU A 11 13.13 6.85 -2.11
N GLU A 12 14.37 6.38 -2.08
CA GLU A 12 14.76 5.09 -2.65
C GLU A 12 14.03 3.91 -1.98
N ARG A 13 13.81 3.99 -0.67
CA ARG A 13 13.02 2.99 0.07
C ARG A 13 11.54 3.03 -0.32
N ALA A 14 10.97 4.23 -0.45
CA ALA A 14 9.60 4.39 -0.92
C ALA A 14 9.43 3.82 -2.33
N MET A 15 10.37 4.09 -3.24
CA MET A 15 10.35 3.57 -4.61
C MET A 15 10.53 2.06 -4.66
N GLY A 16 11.41 1.50 -3.82
CA GLY A 16 11.56 0.05 -3.69
C GLY A 16 10.25 -0.64 -3.28
N TRP A 17 9.54 -0.07 -2.29
CA TRP A 17 8.23 -0.56 -1.89
C TRP A 17 7.17 -0.38 -2.97
N TYR A 18 7.16 0.77 -3.64
CA TYR A 18 6.22 1.06 -4.71
C TYR A 18 6.31 0.01 -5.82
N TYR A 19 7.51 -0.20 -6.39
CA TYR A 19 7.70 -1.16 -7.47
C TYR A 19 7.49 -2.60 -7.02
N TYR A 20 7.88 -2.96 -5.78
CA TYR A 20 7.58 -4.27 -5.22
C TYR A 20 6.07 -4.53 -5.17
N LEU A 21 5.29 -3.59 -4.63
CA LEU A 21 3.85 -3.74 -4.52
C LEU A 21 3.17 -3.71 -5.89
N GLU A 22 3.56 -2.80 -6.78
CA GLU A 22 3.02 -2.71 -8.13
C GLU A 22 3.22 -4.03 -8.92
N GLU A 23 4.39 -4.66 -8.80
CA GLU A 23 4.68 -5.94 -9.47
C GLU A 23 3.91 -7.12 -8.85
N LYS A 24 3.74 -7.14 -7.53
CA LYS A 24 3.20 -8.30 -6.80
C LYS A 24 1.67 -8.27 -6.63
N LEU A 25 1.06 -7.09 -6.58
CA LEU A 25 -0.39 -6.95 -6.42
C LEU A 25 -1.08 -7.28 -7.75
N ARG A 26 -2.03 -8.22 -7.72
CA ARG A 26 -2.88 -8.53 -8.87
C ARG A 26 -4.18 -7.76 -8.78
N PHE A 27 -4.30 -6.74 -9.63
CA PHE A 27 -5.49 -5.91 -9.72
C PHE A 27 -6.49 -6.43 -10.77
N PRO A 28 -7.79 -6.16 -10.60
CA PRO A 28 -8.41 -5.66 -9.37
C PRO A 28 -8.52 -6.78 -8.31
N PHE A 29 -8.58 -6.40 -7.03
CA PHE A 29 -8.88 -7.34 -5.94
C PHE A 29 -9.79 -6.71 -4.89
N LYS A 30 -10.57 -7.55 -4.18
CA LYS A 30 -11.41 -7.06 -3.08
C LYS A 30 -10.66 -7.06 -1.77
N ALA A 31 -10.87 -6.00 -1.00
CA ALA A 31 -10.31 -5.84 0.33
C ALA A 31 -11.37 -5.34 1.32
N LYS A 32 -11.03 -5.46 2.59
CA LYS A 32 -11.81 -4.95 3.71
C LYS A 32 -10.97 -3.95 4.49
N CYS A 33 -11.56 -2.82 4.85
CA CYS A 33 -10.95 -1.87 5.78
C CYS A 33 -10.86 -2.50 7.18
N ILE A 34 -9.65 -2.60 7.73
CA ILE A 34 -9.38 -3.21 9.05
C ILE A 34 -9.08 -2.17 10.13
N VAL A 35 -8.68 -0.96 9.77
CA VAL A 35 -8.40 0.14 10.69
C VAL A 35 -8.81 1.46 10.03
N THR A 36 -9.39 2.39 10.79
CA THR A 36 -9.75 3.70 10.26
C THR A 36 -8.55 4.64 10.27
N ARG A 37 -8.46 5.50 9.25
CA ARG A 37 -7.43 6.56 9.14
C ARG A 37 -8.09 7.90 8.91
N LYS A 38 -7.56 8.97 9.50
CA LYS A 38 -8.08 10.34 9.28
C LYS A 38 -8.01 10.78 7.82
N SER A 39 -7.04 10.24 7.07
CA SER A 39 -6.85 10.48 5.63
C SER A 39 -7.86 9.72 4.75
N SER A 40 -8.66 8.80 5.29
CA SER A 40 -9.57 7.97 4.52
C SER A 40 -11.01 8.04 5.07
N PRO A 41 -12.03 8.08 4.19
CA PRO A 41 -13.42 8.04 4.63
C PRO A 41 -13.91 6.64 5.02
N LEU A 42 -13.09 5.59 4.81
CA LEU A 42 -13.50 4.21 5.05
C LEU A 42 -13.69 3.92 6.53
N VAL A 43 -14.73 3.14 6.85
CA VAL A 43 -14.93 2.60 8.21
C VAL A 43 -14.46 1.15 8.30
N THR A 44 -13.98 0.75 9.48
CA THR A 44 -13.63 -0.66 9.74
C THR A 44 -14.81 -1.56 9.41
N GLY A 45 -14.60 -2.57 8.59
CA GLY A 45 -15.69 -3.41 8.11
C GLY A 45 -16.00 -3.25 6.62
N GLU A 46 -15.80 -2.04 6.10
CA GLU A 46 -16.20 -1.67 4.74
C GLU A 46 -15.42 -2.45 3.70
N LYS A 47 -16.12 -2.95 2.68
CA LYS A 47 -15.55 -3.71 1.57
C LYS A 47 -15.36 -2.79 0.38
N VAL A 48 -14.20 -2.85 -0.23
CA VAL A 48 -13.81 -2.02 -1.38
C VAL A 48 -13.13 -2.89 -2.43
N GLU A 49 -13.15 -2.42 -3.68
CA GLU A 49 -12.36 -2.98 -4.76
C GLU A 49 -11.16 -2.09 -5.01
N VAL A 50 -9.97 -2.67 -4.90
CA VAL A 50 -8.68 -2.03 -5.18
C VAL A 50 -8.38 -2.22 -6.66
N THR A 51 -8.12 -1.13 -7.36
CA THR A 51 -8.03 -1.12 -8.83
C THR A 51 -6.60 -0.98 -9.35
N GLU A 52 -5.72 -0.29 -8.62
CA GLU A 52 -4.32 -0.06 -8.99
C GLU A 52 -3.56 0.56 -7.81
N MET A 53 -2.23 0.67 -7.93
CA MET A 53 -1.44 1.58 -7.10
C MET A 53 -1.87 3.03 -7.36
N ALA A 54 -1.83 3.88 -6.34
CA ALA A 54 -1.94 5.33 -6.58
C ALA A 54 -0.69 5.83 -7.33
N PRO A 55 -0.71 7.03 -7.96
CA PRO A 55 0.46 7.55 -8.63
C PRO A 55 1.71 7.54 -7.74
N GLU A 56 2.86 7.19 -8.31
CA GLU A 56 4.15 7.11 -7.62
C GLU A 56 4.46 8.36 -6.79
N THR A 57 4.16 9.56 -7.32
CA THR A 57 4.37 10.85 -6.66
C THR A 57 3.55 11.04 -5.38
N GLU A 58 2.43 10.32 -5.23
CA GLU A 58 1.58 10.33 -4.03
C GLU A 58 2.04 9.27 -3.01
N CYS A 59 2.94 8.36 -3.41
CA CYS A 59 3.39 7.24 -2.59
C CYS A 59 4.76 7.48 -1.92
N ALA A 60 5.31 8.69 -1.97
CA ALA A 60 6.63 9.00 -1.40
C ALA A 60 6.70 8.81 0.13
N HIS A 61 5.57 8.93 0.83
CA HIS A 61 5.51 8.86 2.30
C HIS A 61 4.63 7.72 2.83
N GLU A 62 3.72 7.19 2.02
CA GLU A 62 2.87 6.06 2.39
C GLU A 62 2.42 5.34 1.12
N MET A 63 2.38 4.00 1.13
CA MET A 63 1.87 3.25 -0.01
C MET A 63 0.35 3.40 -0.10
N LEU A 64 -0.10 4.11 -1.13
CA LEU A 64 -1.51 4.34 -1.42
C LEU A 64 -1.97 3.46 -2.60
N VAL A 65 -3.23 3.05 -2.56
CA VAL A 65 -3.88 2.34 -3.65
C VAL A 65 -5.18 3.04 -4.03
N MET A 66 -5.54 2.95 -5.31
CA MET A 66 -6.81 3.46 -5.80
C MET A 66 -7.91 2.43 -5.52
N ILE A 67 -9.06 2.92 -5.04
CA ILE A 67 -10.26 2.12 -4.84
C ILE A 67 -11.45 2.71 -5.57
N THR A 68 -12.39 1.85 -5.97
CA THR A 68 -13.72 2.31 -6.37
C THR A 68 -14.56 2.58 -5.12
N TRP A 69 -14.91 3.85 -4.89
CA TRP A 69 -15.71 4.27 -3.73
C TRP A 69 -16.80 5.26 -4.17
N GLN A 70 -18.07 4.96 -3.92
CA GLN A 70 -19.21 5.79 -4.31
C GLN A 70 -19.18 6.26 -5.79
N LYS A 71 -18.83 5.35 -6.72
CA LYS A 71 -18.70 5.61 -8.18
C LYS A 71 -17.58 6.59 -8.58
N ARG A 72 -16.63 6.88 -7.68
CA ARG A 72 -15.40 7.62 -7.97
C ARG A 72 -14.18 6.80 -7.60
N SER A 73 -13.04 7.15 -8.18
CA SER A 73 -11.74 6.63 -7.73
C SER A 73 -11.24 7.46 -6.55
N LEU A 74 -10.69 6.79 -5.54
CA LEU A 74 -10.15 7.42 -4.35
C LEU A 74 -8.86 6.72 -3.93
N ALA A 75 -7.79 7.49 -3.69
CA ALA A 75 -6.57 6.97 -3.09
C ALA A 75 -6.77 6.75 -1.59
N VAL A 76 -6.36 5.59 -1.10
CA VAL A 76 -6.41 5.27 0.33
C VAL A 76 -5.16 4.49 0.75
N PRO A 77 -4.75 4.55 2.03
CA PRO A 77 -3.59 3.80 2.47
C PRO A 77 -3.76 2.29 2.32
N LEU A 78 -2.77 1.61 1.74
CA LEU A 78 -2.78 0.15 1.67
C LEU A 78 -2.74 -0.47 3.08
N GLY A 79 -2.06 0.21 4.02
CA GLY A 79 -1.92 -0.20 5.42
C GLY A 79 -3.25 -0.33 6.18
N GLN A 80 -4.35 0.24 5.69
CA GLN A 80 -5.68 0.06 6.30
C GLN A 80 -6.53 -1.05 5.67
N LEU A 81 -6.05 -1.69 4.60
CA LEU A 81 -6.80 -2.69 3.86
C LEU A 81 -6.26 -4.10 4.11
N ASN A 82 -7.17 -5.07 4.15
CA ASN A 82 -6.82 -6.49 4.14
C ASN A 82 -7.53 -7.20 2.97
N PRO A 83 -6.80 -7.87 2.05
CA PRO A 83 -7.42 -8.56 0.92
C PRO A 83 -8.36 -9.67 1.38
N THR A 84 -9.57 -9.71 0.82
CA THR A 84 -10.57 -10.77 1.10
C THR A 84 -10.71 -11.74 -0.05
N GLU A 85 -10.60 -11.25 -1.30
CA GLU A 85 -10.64 -12.07 -2.52
C GLU A 85 -9.47 -11.64 -3.40
N ALA A 86 -8.30 -12.25 -3.15
CA ALA A 86 -7.07 -12.03 -3.89
C ALA A 86 -6.30 -13.34 -4.04
N ASP A 87 -5.24 -13.36 -4.84
CA ASP A 87 -4.35 -14.51 -4.93
C ASP A 87 -3.36 -14.57 -3.75
N LYS A 88 -2.53 -15.62 -3.71
CA LYS A 88 -1.53 -15.78 -2.64
C LYS A 88 -0.46 -14.70 -2.71
N GLN A 89 -0.07 -14.27 -3.91
CA GLN A 89 0.97 -13.28 -4.14
C GLN A 89 0.56 -11.92 -3.58
N THR A 90 -0.64 -11.47 -3.90
CA THR A 90 -1.24 -10.21 -3.41
C THR A 90 -1.39 -10.22 -1.90
N ARG A 91 -1.91 -11.32 -1.32
CA ARG A 91 -2.01 -11.45 0.15
C ARG A 91 -0.66 -11.37 0.83
N GLN A 92 0.37 -12.00 0.27
CA GLN A 92 1.72 -11.94 0.83
C GLN A 92 2.27 -10.52 0.78
N ALA A 93 2.19 -9.86 -0.38
CA ALA A 93 2.70 -8.50 -0.57
C ALA A 93 2.05 -7.50 0.41
N VAL A 94 0.72 -7.59 0.62
CA VAL A 94 0.04 -6.76 1.63
C VAL A 94 0.47 -7.11 3.04
N SER A 95 0.70 -8.40 3.36
CA SER A 95 1.22 -8.80 4.66
C SER A 95 2.63 -8.27 4.92
N ASP A 96 3.49 -8.26 3.91
CA ASP A 96 4.85 -7.73 4.01
C ASP A 96 4.83 -6.22 4.29
N TRP A 97 3.94 -5.49 3.59
CA TRP A 97 3.71 -4.07 3.85
C TRP A 97 3.20 -3.80 5.26
N HIS A 98 2.21 -4.57 5.74
CA HIS A 98 1.74 -4.48 7.12
C HIS A 98 2.84 -4.75 8.14
N TYR A 99 3.72 -5.71 7.86
CA TYR A 99 4.87 -6.00 8.72
C TYR A 99 5.83 -4.81 8.80
N TRP A 100 6.15 -4.19 7.65
CA TRP A 100 7.02 -3.02 7.59
C TRP A 100 6.45 -1.83 8.39
N VAL A 101 5.19 -1.46 8.13
CA VAL A 101 4.54 -0.32 8.80
C VAL A 101 4.40 -0.56 10.31
N ASN A 102 4.06 -1.78 10.74
CA ASN A 102 3.90 -2.10 12.17
C ASN A 102 5.21 -2.10 12.95
N ARG A 103 6.36 -2.21 12.28
CA ARG A 103 7.68 -2.05 12.89
C ARG A 103 8.04 -0.59 13.15
N GLY A 104 7.22 0.35 12.68
CA GLY A 104 7.51 1.78 12.75
C GLY A 104 8.65 2.19 11.82
N TYR A 105 8.91 1.40 10.78
CA TYR A 105 9.87 1.79 9.76
C TYR A 105 9.22 2.86 8.89
N GLU A 106 9.76 4.06 9.01
CA GLU A 106 9.54 5.12 8.05
C GLU A 106 10.48 4.89 6.87
N PHE A 107 10.11 5.46 5.73
CA PHE A 107 11.01 5.53 4.60
C PHE A 107 12.26 6.27 5.05
#